data_AF-A0A1D8S683-F1
#
_entry.id   AF-A0A1D8S683-F1
#
_cell.length_a   1.000
_cell.length_b   1.000
_cell.length_c   1.000
_cell.angle_alpha   90.00
_cell.angle_beta   90.00
_cell.angle_gamma   90.00
#
_symmetry.space_group_name_H-M   'P 1'
#
loop_
_entity.id
_entity.type
_entity.pdbx_description
1 polymer ?
#
loop_
_entity_poly.entity_id
_entity_poly.type
_entity_poly.pdbx_seq_one_letter_code
_entity_poly.pdbx_strand_id
1 'polypeptide(L)'
;MAQTIKEMVYSSVSPEEVFESFYGLNHRERKTYETLLTAEEPLSVETIAERMDCSLSTAYRYIDTLETHNLVHETGLYDGEYLKSGYTAEDPAVIAEHMFDYVDFKVEKCRKNIEAVTGTDLETDCEETEWDRAGTFLSE
;
A
#
# COMPACT_ATOMS: atom_id res chain seq x y z
N MET A 1 -15.10 -8.34 32.88
CA MET A 1 -14.40 -9.45 32.21
C MET A 1 -13.06 -8.92 31.76
N ALA A 2 -11.94 -9.55 32.15
CA ALA A 2 -10.61 -9.11 31.74
C ALA A 2 -10.38 -9.56 30.29
N GLN A 3 -10.00 -8.62 29.42
CA GLN A 3 -9.65 -8.93 28.03
C GLN A 3 -8.36 -9.76 28.02
N THR A 4 -8.26 -10.70 27.08
CA THR A 4 -7.07 -11.53 26.91
C THR A 4 -5.91 -10.69 26.35
N ILE A 5 -4.66 -11.09 26.59
CA ILE A 5 -3.47 -10.41 26.03
C ILE A 5 -3.57 -10.29 24.50
N LYS A 6 -4.14 -11.31 23.85
CA LYS A 6 -4.40 -11.31 22.42
C LYS A 6 -5.34 -10.16 22.01
N GLU A 7 -6.49 -10.03 22.66
CA GLU A 7 -7.46 -8.97 22.38
C GLU A 7 -6.91 -7.56 22.66
N MET A 8 -6.10 -7.40 23.72
CA MET A 8 -5.47 -6.11 24.01
C MET A 8 -4.45 -5.71 22.92
N VAL A 9 -3.68 -6.66 22.39
CA VAL A 9 -2.70 -6.41 21.31
C VAL A 9 -3.40 -6.07 19.99
N TYR A 10 -4.47 -6.78 19.63
CA TYR A 10 -5.26 -6.43 18.44
C TYR A 10 -5.97 -5.08 18.58
N SER A 11 -6.43 -4.72 19.78
CA SER A 11 -7.03 -3.43 20.07
C SER A 11 -6.05 -2.25 20.01
N SER A 12 -4.74 -2.51 20.07
CA SER A 12 -3.72 -1.46 20.08
C SER A 12 -3.17 -1.08 18.70
N VAL A 13 -3.48 -1.84 17.65
CA VAL A 13 -2.95 -1.54 16.30
C VAL A 13 -3.86 -0.53 15.61
N SER A 14 -3.31 0.59 15.18
CA SER A 14 -4.07 1.61 14.44
C SER A 14 -4.21 1.22 12.96
N PRO A 15 -5.32 1.59 12.28
CA PRO A 15 -5.46 1.36 10.84
C PRO A 15 -4.32 1.97 10.01
N GLU A 16 -3.81 3.13 10.44
CA GLU A 16 -2.67 3.80 9.82
C GLU A 16 -1.38 2.98 9.93
N GLU A 17 -1.11 2.39 11.09
CA GLU A 17 0.04 1.51 11.31
C GLU A 17 -0.09 0.21 10.50
N VAL A 18 -1.30 -0.33 10.36
CA VAL A 18 -1.56 -1.48 9.47
C VAL A 18 -1.23 -1.10 8.04
N PHE A 19 -1.72 0.05 7.57
CA PHE A 19 -1.49 0.51 6.20
C PHE A 19 0.01 0.73 5.92
N GLU A 20 0.71 1.43 6.82
CA GLU A 20 2.16 1.64 6.75
C GLU A 20 2.90 0.30 6.73
N SER A 21 2.54 -0.64 7.61
CA SER A 21 3.18 -1.94 7.67
C SER A 21 2.88 -2.82 6.46
N PHE A 22 1.68 -2.72 5.88
CA PHE A 22 1.27 -3.52 4.74
C PHE A 22 2.05 -3.16 3.48
N TYR A 23 2.20 -1.85 3.22
CA TYR A 23 2.91 -1.33 2.06
C TYR A 23 4.38 -1.00 2.34
N GLY A 24 4.87 -1.18 3.58
CA GLY A 24 6.25 -0.82 3.94
C GLY A 24 6.53 0.68 3.87
N LEU A 25 5.51 1.51 4.07
CA LEU A 25 5.60 2.96 4.01
C LEU A 25 6.06 3.54 5.35
N ASN A 26 6.75 4.68 5.30
CA ASN A 26 6.86 5.54 6.46
C ASN A 26 5.67 6.50 6.58
N HIS A 27 5.52 7.10 7.76
CA HIS A 27 4.48 8.08 8.07
C HIS A 27 4.37 9.24 7.08
N ARG A 28 5.48 9.71 6.48
CA ARG A 28 5.42 10.82 5.51
C ARG A 28 4.96 10.35 4.13
N GLU A 29 5.26 9.12 3.74
CA GLU A 29 4.73 8.51 2.51
C GLU A 29 3.23 8.30 2.62
N ARG A 30 2.72 7.72 3.72
CA ARG A 30 1.27 7.62 3.95
C ARG A 30 0.59 9.00 3.94
N LYS A 31 1.17 10.00 4.61
CA LYS A 31 0.62 11.37 4.59
C LYS A 31 0.61 11.99 3.19
N THR A 32 1.58 11.65 2.36
CA THR A 32 1.59 12.09 0.95
C THR A 32 0.42 11.49 0.20
N TYR A 33 0.15 10.20 0.41
CA TYR A 33 -1.03 9.52 -0.13
C TYR A 33 -2.35 10.15 0.37
N GLU A 34 -2.49 10.43 1.67
CA GLU A 34 -3.66 11.13 2.23
C GLU A 34 -3.86 12.55 1.64
N THR A 35 -2.76 13.23 1.34
CA THR A 35 -2.78 14.56 0.71
C THR A 35 -3.31 14.49 -0.72
N LEU A 36 -3.00 13.41 -1.45
CA LEU A 36 -3.53 13.15 -2.78
C LEU A 36 -4.99 12.71 -2.72
N LEU A 37 -5.35 11.90 -1.72
CA LEU A 37 -6.73 11.42 -1.50
C LEU A 37 -7.74 12.55 -1.29
N THR A 38 -7.29 13.62 -0.62
CA THR A 38 -8.11 14.77 -0.25
C THR A 38 -8.06 15.88 -1.30
N ALA A 39 -7.29 15.70 -2.38
CA ALA A 39 -7.23 16.65 -3.47
C ALA A 39 -8.38 16.43 -4.46
N GLU A 40 -9.07 17.52 -4.83
CA GLU A 40 -10.14 17.47 -5.84
C GLU A 40 -9.58 17.38 -7.27
N GLU A 41 -8.32 17.77 -7.46
CA GLU A 41 -7.61 17.78 -8.73
C GLU A 41 -6.25 17.08 -8.60
N PRO A 42 -5.69 16.53 -9.70
CA PRO A 42 -4.35 15.96 -9.69
C PRO A 42 -3.33 16.96 -9.14
N LEU A 43 -2.37 16.50 -8.33
CA LEU A 43 -1.33 17.38 -7.79
C LEU A 43 -0.02 17.18 -8.52
N SER A 44 0.66 18.28 -8.85
CA SER A 44 2.04 18.21 -9.33
C SER A 44 3.01 17.89 -8.18
N VAL A 45 4.19 17.37 -8.50
CA VAL A 45 5.22 17.05 -7.49
C VAL A 45 5.66 18.30 -6.72
N GLU A 46 5.69 19.46 -7.37
CA GLU A 46 5.99 20.75 -6.71
C GLU A 46 4.92 21.09 -5.67
N THR A 47 3.64 20.93 -6.02
CA THR A 47 2.53 21.17 -5.10
C THR A 47 2.59 20.23 -3.91
N ILE A 48 2.98 18.97 -4.14
CA ILE A 48 3.16 17.98 -3.07
C ILE A 48 4.33 18.37 -2.17
N ALA A 49 5.47 18.80 -2.74
CA ALA A 49 6.62 19.26 -1.98
C ALA A 49 6.28 20.45 -1.07
N GLU A 50 5.48 21.40 -1.57
CA GLU A 50 4.98 22.54 -0.81
C GLU A 50 4.05 22.10 0.32
N ARG A 51 3.04 21.26 0.04
CA ARG A 51 2.07 20.78 1.05
C ARG A 51 2.73 19.93 2.14
N MET A 52 3.72 19.14 1.76
CA MET A 52 4.44 18.25 2.66
C MET A 52 5.61 18.92 3.38
N ASP A 53 5.89 20.20 3.09
CA ASP A 53 7.05 20.95 3.59
C ASP A 53 8.34 20.13 3.47
N CYS A 54 8.66 19.73 2.23
CA CYS A 54 9.83 18.93 1.91
C CYS A 54 10.52 19.38 0.62
N SER A 55 11.72 18.83 0.35
CA SER A 55 12.42 19.10 -0.90
C SER A 55 11.71 18.42 -2.07
N LEU A 56 11.85 19.00 -3.27
CA LEU A 56 11.32 18.42 -4.51
C LEU A 56 11.81 16.98 -4.73
N SER A 57 13.09 16.72 -4.46
CA SER A 57 13.67 15.36 -4.53
C SER A 57 13.01 14.37 -3.56
N THR A 58 12.58 14.85 -2.39
CA THR A 58 11.90 14.01 -1.40
C THR A 58 10.47 13.73 -1.84
N ALA A 59 9.78 14.73 -2.41
CA ALA A 59 8.46 14.54 -2.98
C ALA A 59 8.46 13.53 -4.13
N TYR A 60 9.43 13.62 -5.06
CA TYR A 60 9.61 12.60 -6.11
C TYR A 60 9.79 11.20 -5.52
N ARG A 61 10.62 11.06 -4.48
CA ARG A 61 10.82 9.75 -3.82
C ARG A 61 9.54 9.22 -3.18
N TYR A 62 8.74 10.09 -2.56
CA TYR A 62 7.45 9.68 -2.00
C TYR A 62 6.50 9.19 -3.09
N ILE A 63 6.42 9.93 -4.20
CA ILE A 63 5.57 9.55 -5.33
C ILE A 63 6.02 8.24 -5.96
N ASP A 64 7.31 8.09 -6.25
CA ASP A 64 7.89 6.84 -6.78
C ASP A 64 7.60 5.62 -5.89
N THR A 65 7.67 5.82 -4.56
CA THR A 65 7.31 4.77 -3.59
C THR A 65 5.81 4.43 -3.70
N LEU A 66 4.94 5.45 -3.72
CA LEU A 66 3.49 5.22 -3.81
C LEU A 66 3.06 4.61 -5.16
N GLU A 67 3.69 5.01 -6.27
CA GLU A 67 3.48 4.44 -7.60
C GLU A 67 3.92 2.97 -7.66
N THR A 68 5.05 2.63 -7.04
CA THR A 68 5.52 1.23 -6.94
C THR A 68 4.50 0.32 -6.25
N HIS A 69 3.66 0.87 -5.37
CA HIS A 69 2.58 0.16 -4.68
C HIS A 69 1.21 0.33 -5.34
N ASN A 70 1.13 0.98 -6.50
CA ASN A 70 -0.12 1.32 -7.20
C ASN A 70 -1.13 2.07 -6.32
N LEU A 71 -0.62 2.88 -5.37
CA LEU A 71 -1.45 3.72 -4.50
C LEU A 71 -1.80 5.04 -5.18
N VAL A 72 -1.02 5.45 -6.18
CA VAL A 72 -1.19 6.69 -6.93
C VAL A 72 -0.85 6.43 -8.39
N HIS A 73 -1.44 7.23 -9.28
CA HIS A 73 -1.20 7.14 -10.72
C HIS A 73 -0.86 8.51 -11.32
N GLU A 74 0.08 8.53 -12.24
CA GLU A 74 0.36 9.71 -13.06
C GLU A 74 -0.85 10.04 -13.94
N THR A 75 -1.25 11.31 -13.92
CA THR A 75 -2.33 11.88 -14.71
C THR A 75 -1.86 13.19 -15.33
N GLY A 76 -2.27 13.48 -16.56
CA GLY A 76 -1.96 14.75 -17.21
C GLY A 76 -2.61 15.93 -16.48
N LEU A 77 -1.80 16.88 -16.00
CA LEU A 77 -2.25 18.15 -15.46
C LEU A 77 -1.98 19.27 -16.47
N TYR A 78 -3.01 19.99 -16.85
CA TYR A 78 -2.89 21.13 -17.76
C TYR A 78 -2.48 22.39 -17.00
N ASP A 79 -1.31 22.94 -17.33
CA ASP A 79 -0.83 24.24 -16.86
C ASP A 79 -0.65 25.19 -18.05
N GLY A 80 -1.70 25.96 -18.36
CA GLY A 80 -1.74 26.81 -19.54
C GLY A 80 -1.67 26.01 -20.84
N GLU A 81 -0.61 26.21 -21.62
CA GLU A 81 -0.36 25.48 -22.88
C GLU A 81 0.47 24.21 -22.70
N TYR A 82 0.95 23.91 -21.48
CA TYR A 82 1.85 22.79 -21.22
C TYR A 82 1.16 21.67 -20.45
N LEU A 83 1.38 20.42 -20.89
CA LEU A 83 1.02 19.23 -20.13
C LEU A 83 2.14 18.92 -19.13
N LYS A 84 1.80 18.88 -17.84
CA LYS A 84 2.68 18.47 -16.75
C LYS A 84 2.20 17.17 -16.12
N SER A 85 3.12 16.48 -15.45
CA SER A 85 2.79 15.32 -14.62
C SER A 85 2.04 15.77 -13.37
N GLY A 86 0.79 15.37 -13.25
CA GLY A 86 0.01 15.40 -12.02
C GLY A 86 -0.17 13.98 -11.48
N TYR A 87 -0.55 13.86 -10.22
CA TYR A 87 -0.77 12.56 -9.57
C TYR A 87 -2.12 12.55 -8.89
N THR A 88 -2.81 11.41 -9.01
CA THR A 88 -4.09 11.15 -8.35
C THR A 88 -3.95 9.90 -7.49
N ALA A 89 -4.68 9.86 -6.38
CA ALA A 89 -4.72 8.67 -5.54
C ALA A 89 -5.68 7.62 -6.13
N GLU A 90 -5.33 6.34 -5.97
CA GLU A 90 -6.21 5.22 -6.27
C GLU A 90 -7.39 5.16 -5.29
N ASP A 91 -8.52 4.62 -5.74
CA ASP A 91 -9.75 4.50 -4.95
C ASP A 91 -9.49 3.68 -3.67
N PRO A 92 -9.77 4.22 -2.47
CA PRO A 92 -9.65 3.48 -1.22
C PRO A 92 -10.41 2.15 -1.19
N ALA A 93 -11.52 2.05 -1.91
CA ALA A 93 -12.27 0.80 -2.02
C ALA A 93 -11.48 -0.29 -2.74
N VAL A 94 -10.80 0.06 -3.83
CA VAL A 94 -9.94 -0.84 -4.61
C VAL A 94 -8.75 -1.29 -3.76
N ILE A 95 -8.11 -0.35 -3.05
CA ILE A 95 -7.00 -0.65 -2.15
C ILE A 95 -7.43 -1.58 -1.01
N ALA A 96 -8.59 -1.34 -0.40
CA ALA A 96 -9.11 -2.19 0.67
C ALA A 96 -9.42 -3.61 0.18
N GLU A 97 -9.98 -3.75 -1.02
CA GLU A 97 -10.21 -5.04 -1.68
C GLU A 97 -8.87 -5.77 -1.91
N HIS A 98 -7.87 -5.07 -2.44
CA HIS A 98 -6.54 -5.65 -2.66
C HIS A 98 -5.86 -6.09 -1.36
N MET A 99 -5.98 -5.31 -0.28
CA MET A 99 -5.46 -5.69 1.03
C MET A 99 -6.16 -6.95 1.57
N PHE A 100 -7.47 -7.05 1.38
CA PHE A 100 -8.25 -8.21 1.81
C PHE A 100 -7.81 -9.48 1.07
N ASP A 101 -7.74 -9.43 -0.26
CA ASP A 101 -7.33 -10.56 -1.10
C ASP A 101 -5.92 -11.04 -0.77
N TYR A 102 -4.99 -10.11 -0.53
CA TYR A 102 -3.63 -10.43 -0.10
C TYR A 102 -3.60 -11.19 1.23
N VAL A 103 -4.35 -10.69 2.23
CA VAL A 103 -4.40 -11.31 3.55
C VAL A 103 -5.04 -12.69 3.48
N ASP A 104 -6.15 -12.84 2.76
CA ASP A 104 -6.82 -14.13 2.57
C ASP A 104 -5.88 -15.15 1.92
N PHE A 105 -5.19 -14.74 0.85
CA PHE A 105 -4.19 -15.54 0.17
C PHE A 105 -3.04 -15.99 1.12
N LYS A 106 -2.48 -15.06 1.91
CA LYS A 106 -1.39 -15.38 2.85
C LYS A 106 -1.87 -16.26 4.00
N VAL A 107 -3.10 -16.08 4.50
CA VAL A 107 -3.69 -16.95 5.51
C VAL A 107 -3.81 -18.39 4.99
N GLU A 108 -4.27 -18.56 3.75
CA GLU A 108 -4.38 -19.88 3.13
C GLU A 108 -3.00 -20.55 2.94
N LYS A 109 -1.99 -19.80 2.48
CA LYS A 109 -0.60 -20.32 2.41
C LYS A 109 -0.04 -20.67 3.78
N CYS A 110 -0.28 -19.84 4.80
CA CYS A 110 0.13 -20.14 6.18
C CYS A 110 -0.54 -21.41 6.71
N ARG A 111 -1.84 -21.60 6.45
CA ARG A 111 -2.58 -22.81 6.83
C ARG A 111 -1.95 -24.05 6.20
N LYS A 112 -1.73 -24.04 4.88
CA LYS A 112 -1.08 -25.14 4.16
C LYS A 112 0.32 -25.45 4.71
N ASN A 113 1.10 -24.42 5.03
CA ASN A 113 2.44 -24.60 5.60
C ASN A 113 2.38 -25.28 6.98
N ILE A 114 1.49 -24.82 7.87
CA ILE A 114 1.29 -25.44 9.19
C ILE A 114 0.84 -26.89 9.04
N GLU A 115 -0.12 -27.16 8.15
CA GLU A 115 -0.62 -28.53 7.88
C GLU A 115 0.50 -29.45 7.38
N ALA A 116 1.37 -28.96 6.49
CA ALA A 116 2.53 -29.70 6.00
C ALA A 116 3.54 -30.02 7.12
N VAL A 117 3.81 -29.10 8.05
CA VAL A 117 4.69 -29.34 9.21
C VAL A 117 4.07 -30.32 10.22
N THR A 118 2.73 -30.30 10.37
CA THR A 118 2.01 -31.20 11.29
C THR A 118 1.77 -32.62 10.74
N GLY A 119 2.15 -32.88 9.48
CA GLY A 119 2.25 -34.23 8.94
C GLY A 119 0.99 -34.82 8.32
N THR A 120 0.15 -34.00 7.65
CA THR A 120 -1.07 -34.53 6.98
C THR A 120 -1.08 -34.52 5.46
N ASP A 121 -0.17 -33.83 4.76
CA ASP A 121 -0.01 -33.97 3.29
C ASP A 121 1.42 -33.60 2.83
N LEU A 122 2.00 -34.40 1.93
CA LEU A 122 3.39 -34.32 1.45
C LEU A 122 3.54 -33.68 0.06
N GLU A 123 2.59 -32.84 -0.37
CA GLU A 123 2.76 -32.01 -1.56
C GLU A 123 2.62 -30.54 -1.18
N THR A 124 3.75 -29.92 -0.86
CA THR A 124 3.83 -28.46 -0.84
C THR A 124 3.96 -28.01 -2.28
N ASP A 125 2.86 -27.54 -2.85
CA ASP A 125 2.90 -26.82 -4.11
C ASP A 125 3.54 -25.45 -3.86
N CYS A 126 4.87 -25.45 -3.94
CA CYS A 126 5.72 -24.27 -3.88
C CYS A 126 5.74 -23.55 -5.23
N GLU A 127 4.65 -23.56 -6.00
CA GLU A 127 4.53 -22.64 -7.12
C GLU A 127 4.56 -21.21 -6.58
N GLU A 128 5.65 -20.51 -6.91
CA GLU A 128 5.77 -19.07 -6.75
C GLU A 128 4.65 -18.41 -7.54
N THR A 129 3.65 -17.91 -6.83
CA THR A 129 2.61 -17.09 -7.42
C THR A 129 3.12 -15.65 -7.53
N GLU A 130 2.46 -14.83 -8.36
CA GLU A 130 2.75 -13.40 -8.49
C GLU A 130 2.83 -12.69 -7.12
N TRP A 131 2.01 -13.14 -6.17
CA TRP A 131 1.89 -12.69 -4.78
C TRP A 131 3.05 -13.10 -3.84
N ASP A 132 4.00 -13.90 -4.31
CA ASP A 132 5.20 -14.31 -3.57
C ASP A 132 6.41 -13.40 -3.83
N ARG A 133 6.35 -12.50 -4.83
CA ARG A 133 7.40 -11.51 -5.10
C ARG A 133 7.16 -10.21 -4.33
N ALA A 134 8.18 -9.73 -3.62
CA ALA A 134 8.16 -8.41 -3.01
C ALA A 134 8.13 -7.32 -4.10
N GLY A 135 7.11 -6.45 -4.08
CA GLY A 135 7.01 -5.33 -5.02
C GLY A 135 6.31 -5.64 -6.34
N THR A 136 5.75 -6.84 -6.54
CA THR A 136 4.87 -7.13 -7.70
C THR A 136 3.42 -6.90 -7.28
N PHE A 137 3.12 -5.69 -6.85
CA PHE A 137 1.78 -5.27 -6.41
C PHE A 137 0.89 -4.91 -7.60
N LEU A 138 0.82 -5.75 -8.65
CA LEU A 138 0.16 -5.54 -9.95
C LEU A 138 1.17 -5.16 -11.04
N SER A 139 1.60 -6.15 -11.80
CA SER A 139 2.05 -5.95 -13.18
C SER A 139 1.12 -6.77 -14.07
N GLU A 140 0.03 -6.15 -14.51
CA GLU A 140 -0.61 -6.58 -15.76
C GLU A 140 0.26 -6.20 -16.97
#